data_AF-A0A4Y2PXD3-F1
#
_entry.id   AF-A0A4Y2PXD3-F1
#
_cell.length_a   1.000
_cell.length_b   1.000
_cell.length_c   1.000
_cell.angle_alpha   90.00
_cell.angle_beta   90.00
_cell.angle_gamma   90.00
#
_symmetry.space_group_name_H-M   'P 1'
#
loop_
_entity.id
_entity.type
_entity.pdbx_description
1 polymer ?
#
loop_
_entity_poly.entity_id
_entity_poly.type
_entity_poly.pdbx_seq_one_letter_code
_entity_poly.pdbx_strand_id
1 'polypeptide(L)'
;MGPLIRLETNLTGDRYLSILPDHLHSFMTIVYSDGLGQFQQDNATPHASRVATKWLQEHSSDFRHFHWPPKSPQMNIIEDIRDALLHAVGKRSPPPRTPMDFLTAL
;
A
#
# COMPACT_ATOMS: atom_id res chain seq x y z
N MET A 1 9.44 -4.26 4.23
CA MET A 1 8.25 -4.30 3.35
C MET A 1 7.00 -4.41 4.23
N GLY A 2 5.92 -3.73 3.86
CA GLY A 2 4.64 -3.75 4.59
C GLY A 2 3.75 -4.93 4.23
N PRO A 3 2.58 -5.08 4.88
CA PRO A 3 1.64 -6.15 4.61
C PRO A 3 0.98 -6.01 3.22
N LEU A 4 0.71 -7.14 2.57
CA LEU A 4 -0.20 -7.21 1.41
C LEU A 4 -1.63 -7.44 1.91
N ILE A 5 -2.57 -6.63 1.44
CA ILE A 5 -3.98 -6.68 1.87
C ILE A 5 -4.85 -6.93 0.65
N ARG A 6 -5.66 -7.99 0.70
CA ARG A 6 -6.64 -8.27 -0.34
C ARG A 6 -7.83 -7.33 -0.21
N LEU A 7 -8.23 -6.73 -1.32
CA LEU A 7 -9.45 -5.95 -1.43
C LEU A 7 -10.49 -6.74 -2.25
N GLU A 8 -11.72 -6.81 -1.76
CA GLU A 8 -12.84 -7.47 -2.46
C GLU A 8 -13.51 -6.55 -3.49
N THR A 9 -13.28 -5.24 -3.37
CA THR A 9 -13.92 -4.21 -4.19
C THR A 9 -12.91 -3.16 -4.60
N ASN A 10 -13.27 -2.31 -5.56
CA ASN A 10 -12.48 -1.15 -5.93
C ASN A 10 -12.17 -0.28 -4.69
N LEU A 11 -10.95 0.26 -4.68
CA LEU A 11 -10.51 1.14 -3.62
C LEU A 11 -11.14 2.53 -3.79
N THR A 12 -11.83 3.00 -2.76
CA THR A 12 -12.34 4.38 -2.64
C THR A 12 -11.58 5.12 -1.55
N GLY A 13 -11.72 6.45 -1.47
CA GLY A 13 -11.11 7.22 -0.39
C GLY A 13 -11.51 6.74 1.01
N ASP A 14 -12.80 6.44 1.21
CA ASP A 14 -13.31 5.95 2.50
C ASP A 14 -12.81 4.53 2.83
N ARG A 15 -12.69 3.67 1.82
CA ARG A 15 -12.12 2.33 2.01
C ARG A 15 -10.63 2.40 2.30
N TYR A 16 -9.93 3.32 1.64
CA TYR A 16 -8.53 3.57 1.94
C TYR A 16 -8.36 4.07 3.38
N LEU A 17 -9.20 5.01 3.83
CA LEU A 17 -9.23 5.44 5.21
C LEU A 17 -9.45 4.28 6.18
N SER A 18 -10.31 3.30 5.85
CA SER A 18 -10.51 2.13 6.72
C SER A 18 -9.29 1.21 6.85
N ILE A 19 -8.31 1.34 5.96
CA ILE A 19 -7.06 0.55 5.98
C ILE A 19 -5.96 1.27 6.77
N LEU A 20 -5.94 2.61 6.73
CA LEU A 20 -4.83 3.42 7.24
C LEU A 20 -4.55 3.21 8.75
N PRO A 21 -5.54 3.24 9.67
CA PRO A 21 -5.28 3.01 11.09
C PRO A 21 -4.80 1.57 11.38
N ASP A 22 -5.53 0.59 10.90
CA ASP A 22 -5.34 -0.81 11.31
C ASP A 22 -4.10 -1.44 10.67
N HIS A 23 -3.72 -0.96 9.49
CA HIS A 23 -2.60 -1.54 8.76
C HIS A 23 -1.40 -0.61 8.65
N LEU A 24 -1.57 0.64 8.20
CA LEU A 24 -0.42 1.54 8.03
C LEU A 24 0.10 2.04 9.38
N HIS A 25 -0.76 2.64 10.21
CA HIS A 25 -0.36 3.21 11.49
C HIS A 25 0.21 2.14 12.43
N SER A 26 -0.49 1.00 12.52
CA SER A 26 -0.03 -0.15 13.29
C SER A 26 1.34 -0.65 12.82
N PHE A 27 1.54 -0.79 11.50
CA PHE A 27 2.84 -1.19 10.95
C PHE A 27 3.94 -0.16 11.25
N MET A 28 3.66 1.13 11.07
CA MET A 28 4.62 2.20 11.35
C MET A 28 5.01 2.24 12.82
N THR A 29 4.05 2.12 13.73
CA THR A 29 4.30 2.14 15.18
C THR A 29 5.15 0.94 15.62
N ILE A 30 4.95 -0.24 15.02
CA ILE A 30 5.69 -1.46 15.38
C ILE A 30 7.09 -1.48 14.77
N VAL A 31 7.21 -1.15 13.48
CA VAL A 31 8.47 -1.29 12.72
C VAL A 31 9.35 -0.05 12.82
N TYR A 32 8.76 1.13 12.93
CA TYR A 32 9.44 2.43 12.98
C TYR A 32 9.05 3.21 14.25
N SER A 33 9.21 2.57 15.40
CA SER A 33 8.84 3.13 16.71
C SER A 33 9.63 4.38 17.13
N ASP A 34 10.68 4.73 16.39
CA ASP A 34 11.46 5.96 16.55
C ASP A 34 10.84 7.19 15.86
N GLY A 35 9.72 7.01 15.14
CA GLY A 35 9.03 8.06 14.40
C GLY A 35 9.76 8.52 13.13
N LEU A 36 10.83 7.82 12.73
CA LEU A 36 11.60 8.15 11.53
C LEU A 36 11.10 7.43 10.27
N GLY A 37 10.08 6.57 10.42
CA GLY A 37 9.41 5.89 9.32
C GLY A 37 8.91 6.87 8.26
N GLN A 38 9.15 6.54 6.99
CA GLN A 38 8.63 7.31 5.87
C GLN A 38 7.62 6.47 5.07
N PHE A 39 6.40 6.98 4.97
CA PHE A 39 5.37 6.42 4.13
C PHE A 39 5.42 7.04 2.73
N GLN A 40 5.47 6.19 1.71
CA GLN A 40 5.40 6.58 0.31
C GLN A 40 4.15 5.97 -0.33
N GLN A 41 3.42 6.79 -1.09
CA GLN A 41 2.29 6.40 -1.91
C GLN A 41 2.23 7.30 -3.15
N ASP A 42 1.57 6.84 -4.20
CA ASP A 42 1.31 7.66 -5.38
C ASP A 42 0.13 8.63 -5.14
N ASN A 43 -0.18 9.44 -6.16
CA ASN A 43 -1.30 10.39 -6.13
C ASN A 43 -2.59 9.80 -6.75
N ALA A 44 -2.81 8.48 -6.68
CA ALA A 44 -4.06 7.89 -7.16
C ALA A 44 -5.28 8.52 -6.43
N THR A 45 -6.43 8.59 -7.12
CA THR A 45 -7.63 9.28 -6.61
C THR A 45 -8.04 8.90 -5.17
N PRO A 46 -8.00 7.62 -4.74
CA PRO A 46 -8.28 7.26 -3.34
C PRO A 46 -7.27 7.84 -2.34
N HIS A 47 -5.99 7.85 -2.69
CA HIS A 47 -4.88 8.33 -1.85
C HIS A 47 -4.89 9.86 -1.74
N ALA A 48 -5.24 10.55 -2.84
CA ALA A 48 -5.39 12.00 -2.88
C ALA A 48 -6.75 12.50 -2.37
N SER A 49 -7.62 11.61 -1.89
CA SER A 49 -8.94 11.99 -1.36
C SER A 49 -8.82 12.88 -0.12
N ARG A 50 -9.82 13.74 0.11
CA ARG A 50 -9.84 14.63 1.28
C ARG A 50 -9.77 13.87 2.60
N VAL A 51 -10.41 12.71 2.69
CA VAL A 51 -10.43 11.89 3.91
C VAL A 51 -9.07 11.25 4.19
N ALA A 52 -8.40 10.73 3.16
CA ALA A 52 -7.07 10.13 3.28
C ALA A 52 -6.00 11.18 3.61
N THR A 53 -5.99 12.30 2.89
CA THR A 53 -5.03 13.39 3.11
C THR A 53 -5.19 14.02 4.48
N LYS A 54 -6.43 14.21 4.95
CA LYS A 54 -6.69 14.69 6.31
C LYS A 54 -6.13 13.73 7.36
N TRP A 55 -6.40 12.43 7.24
CA TRP A 55 -5.89 11.43 8.18
C TRP A 55 -4.34 11.42 8.23
N LEU A 56 -3.68 11.51 7.08
CA LEU A 56 -2.21 11.57 7.01
C LEU A 56 -1.64 12.85 7.65
N GLN A 57 -2.35 13.98 7.56
CA GLN A 57 -1.95 15.22 8.23
C GLN A 57 -2.08 15.09 9.75
N GLU A 58 -3.18 14.49 10.24
CA GLU A 58 -3.42 14.26 11.66
C GLU A 58 -2.35 13.36 12.31
N HIS A 59 -1.77 12.42 11.54
CA HIS A 59 -0.74 11.49 12.01
C HIS A 59 0.69 11.87 11.58
N SER A 60 0.91 13.11 11.16
CA SER A 60 2.22 13.57 10.67
C SER A 60 3.31 13.63 11.75
N SER A 61 2.95 13.56 13.04
CA SER A 61 3.89 13.39 14.16
C SER A 61 4.44 11.98 14.27
N ASP A 62 3.71 10.98 13.79
CA ASP A 62 3.98 9.57 14.06
C ASP A 62 4.90 8.98 13.00
N PHE A 63 4.78 9.45 11.76
CA PHE A 63 5.64 9.09 10.65
C PHE A 63 5.61 10.19 9.58
N ARG A 64 6.63 10.20 8.71
CA ARG A 64 6.73 11.17 7.62
C ARG A 64 5.98 10.68 6.40
N HIS A 65 5.12 11.50 5.82
CA HIS A 65 4.54 11.23 4.51
C HIS A 65 5.42 11.85 3.41
N PHE A 66 5.90 11.04 2.47
CA PHE A 66 6.65 11.51 1.32
C PHE A 66 5.70 12.18 0.32
N HIS A 67 5.98 13.43 -0.02
CA HIS A 67 5.21 14.14 -1.04
C HIS A 67 5.62 13.66 -2.43
N TRP A 68 4.75 12.90 -3.09
CA TRP A 68 5.01 12.36 -4.43
C TRP A 68 4.92 13.45 -5.51
N PRO A 69 6.01 13.73 -6.24
CA PRO A 69 5.98 14.62 -7.39
C PRO A 69 5.01 14.12 -8.47
N PRO A 70 4.23 15.01 -9.12
CA PRO A 70 3.39 14.62 -10.24
C PRO A 70 4.19 13.92 -11.36
N LYS A 71 3.54 12.97 -12.06
CA LYS A 71 4.08 12.30 -13.26
C LYS A 71 5.43 11.60 -13.08
N SER A 72 5.69 11.05 -11.89
CA SER A 72 6.93 10.33 -11.59
C SER A 72 6.71 8.84 -11.30
N PRO A 73 6.16 8.05 -12.26
CA PRO A 73 5.89 6.63 -12.05
C PRO A 73 7.17 5.82 -11.79
N GLN A 74 8.33 6.27 -12.29
CA GLN A 74 9.61 5.58 -12.15
C GLN A 74 10.11 5.49 -10.71
N MET A 75 9.58 6.30 -9.79
CA MET A 75 9.99 6.23 -8.38
C MET A 75 9.23 5.14 -7.61
N ASN A 76 8.20 4.54 -8.21
CA ASN A 76 7.32 3.61 -7.51
C ASN A 76 7.91 2.20 -7.45
N ILE A 77 8.70 1.93 -6.41
CA ILE A 77 9.27 0.60 -6.13
C ILE A 77 8.21 -0.51 -6.02
N ILE A 78 6.94 -0.17 -5.79
CA ILE A 78 5.84 -1.14 -5.75
C ILE A 78 5.63 -1.78 -7.12
N GLU A 79 5.87 -1.08 -8.25
CA GLU A 79 5.74 -1.70 -9.57
C GLU A 79 6.79 -2.79 -9.77
N ASP A 80 8.05 -2.56 -9.38
CA ASP A 80 9.10 -3.57 -9.45
C ASP A 80 8.77 -4.80 -8.59
N ILE A 81 8.25 -4.56 -7.37
CA ILE A 81 7.82 -5.64 -6.46
C ILE A 81 6.63 -6.40 -7.06
N ARG A 82 5.65 -5.69 -7.63
CA ARG A 82 4.49 -6.28 -8.27
C ARG A 82 4.88 -7.17 -9.44
N ASP A 83 5.79 -6.70 -10.30
CA ASP A 83 6.28 -7.47 -11.44
C ASP A 83 7.02 -8.73 -10.98
N ALA A 84 7.86 -8.62 -9.95
CA ALA A 84 8.53 -9.77 -9.35
C ALA A 84 7.54 -10.79 -8.76
N LEU A 85 6.50 -10.33 -8.06
CA LEU A 85 5.44 -11.18 -7.52
C LEU A 85 4.64 -11.87 -8.62
N LEU A 86 4.21 -11.13 -9.64
CA LEU A 86 3.46 -11.68 -10.78
C LEU A 86 4.29 -12.73 -11.53
N HIS A 87 5.58 -12.48 -11.72
CA HIS A 87 6.49 -13.45 -12.33
C HIS A 87 6.65 -14.72 -11.50
N ALA A 88 6.80 -14.57 -10.18
CA ALA A 88 6.89 -15.71 -9.26
C ALA A 88 5.61 -16.55 -9.28
N VAL A 89 4.44 -15.90 -9.25
CA VAL A 89 3.14 -16.57 -9.35
C VAL A 89 2.97 -17.27 -10.70
N GLY A 90 3.36 -16.63 -11.80
CA GLY A 90 3.27 -17.18 -13.16
C GLY A 90 4.09 -18.46 -13.38
N LYS A 91 5.15 -18.66 -12.58
CA LYS A 91 5.97 -19.89 -12.61
C LYS A 91 5.38 -21.06 -11.83
N ARG A 92 4.32 -20.86 -11.04
CA ARG A 92 3.71 -21.95 -10.27
C ARG A 92 3.04 -22.98 -11.19
N SER A 93 3.12 -24.24 -10.80
CA SER A 93 2.48 -25.37 -11.49
C SER A 93 1.71 -26.22 -10.48
N PRO A 94 0.37 -26.36 -10.63
CA PRO A 94 -0.47 -25.72 -11.63
C PRO A 94 -0.54 -24.19 -11.44
N PRO A 95 -0.84 -23.41 -12.50
CA PRO A 95 -1.07 -21.97 -12.36
C PRO A 95 -2.33 -21.72 -11.50
N PRO A 96 -2.38 -20.60 -10.74
CA PRO A 96 -3.56 -20.25 -9.97
C PRO A 96 -4.77 -20.04 -10.89
N ARG A 97 -5.94 -20.59 -10.50
CA ARG A 97 -7.15 -20.51 -11.33
C ARG A 97 -8.26 -19.68 -10.70
N THR A 98 -8.18 -19.46 -9.39
CA THR A 98 -9.13 -18.63 -8.64
C THR A 98 -8.41 -17.47 -7.95
N PRO A 99 -9.12 -16.39 -7.58
CA PRO A 99 -8.56 -15.34 -6.73
C PRO A 99 -8.00 -15.86 -5.40
N MET A 100 -8.58 -16.94 -4.86
CA MET A 100 -8.10 -17.56 -3.63
C MET A 100 -6.80 -18.35 -3.86
N ASP A 101 -6.69 -19.05 -4.99
CA ASP A 101 -5.44 -19.69 -5.39
C ASP A 101 -4.35 -18.66 -5.59
N PHE A 102 -4.69 -17.51 -6.19
CA PHE A 102 -3.76 -16.40 -6.40
C PHE A 102 -3.29 -15.83 -5.07
N LEU A 103 -4.18 -15.60 -4.09
CA LEU A 103 -3.79 -15.14 -2.75
C LEU A 103 -2.88 -16.14 -2.04
N THR A 104 -3.15 -17.44 -2.17
CA THR A 104 -2.30 -18.51 -1.61
C THR A 104 -0.97 -18.64 -2.38
N ALA A 105 -0.89 -18.04 -3.57
CA ALA A 105 0.28 -18.04 -4.42
C ALA A 105 1.25 -16.86 -4.18
N LEU A 106 0.82 -15.84 -3.46
CA LEU A 106 1.65 -14.72 -3.00
C LEU A 106 2.44 -15.10 -1.74
#